data_AF-A0A8S8YU46-F1
#
_entry.id   AF-A0A8S8YU46-F1
#
_cell.length_a   1.000
_cell.length_b   1.000
_cell.length_c   1.000
_cell.angle_alpha   90.00
_cell.angle_beta   90.00
_cell.angle_gamma   90.00
#
_symmetry.space_group_name_H-M   'P 1'
#
loop_
_entity.id
_entity.type
_entity.pdbx_description
1 polymer ?
#
loop_
_entity_poly.entity_id
_entity_poly.type
_entity_poly.pdbx_seq_one_letter_code
_entity_poly.pdbx_strand_id
1 'polypeptide(L)'
;MLEKGKWVGPIIDQHMHLDRTNLFLDAVADFSSSGGTGIMLVHKPSFSHSLPVDLEGYREAYSDTISMADEVRKEFGLGVGVVLGPHPVAWEKQIPELGIEASSELHLEAVSLALEYIDSGHAHCLGEVGRPHYPVEEEIWERANDLLLEILSMASSSRTSVQLHVEENDEKTYSELSQLCITSGISLRGQSGTLPLRMLAPISLTAYQPQLTWAKGA
;
A
#
# COMPACT_ATOMS: atom_id res chain seq x y z
N MET A 1 26.77 5.26 -9.64
CA MET A 1 27.80 5.38 -8.58
C MET A 1 28.33 3.98 -8.30
N LEU A 2 29.56 3.67 -8.71
CA LEU A 2 30.22 2.40 -8.44
C LEU A 2 31.63 2.72 -7.91
N GLU A 3 31.99 2.16 -6.76
CA GLU A 3 33.34 2.26 -6.21
C GLU A 3 33.96 0.87 -6.16
N LYS A 4 35.13 0.71 -6.80
CA LYS A 4 35.85 -0.59 -6.88
C LYS A 4 34.94 -1.77 -7.31
N GLY A 5 34.01 -1.50 -8.23
CA GLY A 5 33.07 -2.49 -8.76
C GLY A 5 31.85 -2.77 -7.85
N LYS A 6 31.68 -2.05 -6.73
CA LYS A 6 30.52 -2.17 -5.85
C LYS A 6 29.61 -0.95 -5.96
N TRP A 7 28.30 -1.17 -5.93
CA TRP A 7 27.32 -0.09 -5.80
C TRP A 7 27.45 0.55 -4.42
N VAL A 8 27.51 1.89 -4.41
CA VAL A 8 27.59 2.71 -3.18
C VAL A 8 26.46 3.72 -3.08
N GLY A 9 25.53 3.68 -4.03
CA GLY A 9 24.33 4.51 -3.96
C GLY A 9 23.26 3.88 -3.07
N PRO A 10 22.09 4.54 -2.93
CA PRO A 10 20.97 3.98 -2.20
C PRO A 10 20.49 2.65 -2.80
N ILE A 11 20.12 1.72 -1.92
CA ILE A 11 19.37 0.49 -2.23
C ILE A 11 18.08 0.58 -1.42
N ILE A 12 16.95 0.66 -2.11
CA ILE A 12 15.64 0.84 -1.50
C ILE A 12 14.74 -0.32 -1.87
N ASP A 13 14.13 -0.95 -0.87
CA ASP A 13 12.94 -1.77 -1.08
C ASP A 13 11.72 -0.85 -1.15
N GLN A 14 11.03 -0.84 -2.29
CA GLN A 14 9.88 0.04 -2.54
C GLN A 14 8.58 -0.52 -1.96
N HIS A 15 8.58 -1.73 -1.41
CA HIS A 15 7.37 -2.36 -0.88
C HIS A 15 7.74 -3.41 0.17
N MET A 16 7.95 -2.97 1.41
CA MET A 16 8.21 -3.88 2.52
C MET A 16 7.02 -3.87 3.48
N HIS A 17 6.50 -5.06 3.78
CA HIS A 17 5.61 -5.26 4.91
C HIS A 17 6.41 -5.79 6.10
N LEU A 18 6.19 -5.18 7.27
CA LEU A 18 6.73 -5.67 8.54
C LEU A 18 5.59 -6.21 9.41
N ASP A 19 5.93 -7.17 10.26
CA ASP A 19 4.97 -7.86 11.11
C ASP A 19 5.63 -8.20 12.44
N ARG A 20 5.17 -7.56 13.52
CA ARG A 20 5.67 -7.76 14.89
C ARG A 20 5.52 -9.19 15.39
N THR A 21 4.62 -9.98 14.79
CA THR A 21 4.40 -11.38 15.16
C THR A 21 5.30 -12.35 14.38
N ASN A 22 6.15 -11.83 13.50
CA ASN A 22 7.10 -12.58 12.68
C ASN A 22 8.51 -11.97 12.82
N LEU A 23 9.35 -12.05 11.80
CA LEU A 23 10.75 -11.59 11.86
C LEU A 23 10.92 -10.10 12.22
N PHE A 24 9.97 -9.24 11.87
CA PHE A 24 9.99 -7.80 12.19
C PHE A 24 11.38 -7.14 11.97
N LEU A 25 12.06 -6.73 13.04
CA LEU A 25 13.38 -6.08 13.00
C LEU A 25 14.50 -7.01 12.51
N ASP A 26 14.38 -8.33 12.70
CA ASP A 26 15.37 -9.29 12.17
C ASP A 26 15.37 -9.28 10.64
N ALA A 27 14.20 -9.14 10.01
CA ALA A 27 14.11 -9.01 8.54
C ALA A 27 14.79 -7.71 8.05
N VAL A 28 14.66 -6.63 8.82
CA VAL A 28 15.31 -5.34 8.52
C VAL A 28 16.82 -5.43 8.74
N ALA A 29 17.27 -6.16 9.76
CA ALA A 29 18.68 -6.42 10.03
C ALA A 29 19.33 -7.20 8.86
N ASP A 30 18.66 -8.22 8.34
CA ASP A 30 19.12 -8.99 7.18
C ASP A 30 19.20 -8.11 5.91
N PHE A 31 18.18 -7.28 5.67
CA PHE A 31 18.16 -6.33 4.56
C PHE A 31 19.29 -5.31 4.65
N SER A 32 19.48 -4.69 5.82
CA SER A 32 20.55 -3.72 6.07
C SER A 32 21.93 -4.35 5.93
N SER A 33 22.13 -5.55 6.48
CA SER A 33 23.39 -6.30 6.38
C SER A 33 23.74 -6.68 4.94
N SER A 34 22.73 -6.79 4.08
CA SER A 34 22.87 -7.04 2.64
C SER A 34 23.16 -5.77 1.82
N GLY A 35 23.25 -4.60 2.48
CA GLY A 35 23.54 -3.30 1.86
C GLY A 35 22.32 -2.43 1.62
N GLY A 36 21.13 -2.82 2.10
CA GLY A 36 19.92 -2.00 2.07
C GLY A 36 20.11 -0.68 2.82
N THR A 37 19.63 0.43 2.26
CA THR A 37 19.77 1.78 2.83
C THR A 37 18.44 2.47 3.12
N GLY A 38 17.34 1.94 2.59
CA GLY A 38 16.01 2.43 2.91
C GLY A 38 14.89 1.50 2.49
N ILE A 39 13.69 1.75 3.03
CA ILE A 39 12.48 0.98 2.75
C ILE A 39 11.28 1.91 2.60
N MET A 40 10.30 1.50 1.80
CA MET A 40 8.93 1.99 1.90
C MET A 40 8.13 0.97 2.71
N LEU A 41 7.85 1.31 3.97
CA LEU A 41 7.06 0.48 4.86
C LEU A 41 5.58 0.63 4.51
N VAL A 42 5.01 -0.42 3.92
CA VAL A 42 3.60 -0.46 3.52
C VAL A 42 2.77 -1.05 4.64
N HIS A 43 1.70 -0.35 5.02
CA HIS A 43 0.74 -0.83 6.00
C HIS A 43 0.27 -2.24 5.65
N LYS A 44 0.41 -3.17 6.60
CA LYS A 44 -0.03 -4.55 6.48
C LYS A 44 -1.26 -4.76 7.38
N PRO A 45 -2.44 -5.11 6.83
CA PRO A 45 -3.60 -5.47 7.64
C PRO A 45 -3.33 -6.72 8.49
N SER A 46 -3.86 -6.74 9.71
CA SER A 46 -3.70 -7.86 10.64
C SER A 46 -4.75 -8.96 10.39
N PHE A 47 -4.62 -9.68 9.27
CA PHE A 47 -5.55 -10.75 8.91
C PHE A 47 -5.53 -11.97 9.86
N SER A 48 -4.49 -12.12 10.69
CA SER A 48 -4.36 -13.19 11.69
C SER A 48 -5.04 -12.88 13.01
N HIS A 49 -5.47 -11.64 13.22
CA HIS A 49 -6.16 -11.20 14.42
C HIS A 49 -7.56 -10.72 14.05
N SER A 50 -7.84 -9.42 14.19
CA SER A 50 -9.07 -8.79 13.78
C SER A 50 -8.74 -7.60 12.89
N LEU A 51 -9.50 -7.46 11.81
CA LEU A 51 -9.49 -6.23 11.02
C LEU A 51 -10.19 -5.11 11.82
N PRO A 52 -9.80 -3.84 11.62
CA PRO A 52 -10.57 -2.72 12.15
C PRO A 52 -12.04 -2.80 11.71
N VAL A 53 -12.97 -2.49 12.60
CA VAL A 53 -14.41 -2.42 12.30
C VAL A 53 -14.97 -1.00 12.37
N ASP A 54 -14.10 -0.05 12.74
CA ASP A 54 -14.39 1.38 12.82
C ASP A 54 -13.11 2.19 12.54
N LEU A 55 -13.27 3.51 12.46
CA LEU A 55 -12.18 4.43 12.13
C LEU A 55 -11.09 4.49 13.21
N GLU A 56 -11.46 4.29 14.48
CA GLU A 56 -10.49 4.29 15.57
C GLU A 56 -9.57 3.06 15.51
N GLY A 57 -10.08 1.89 15.12
CA GLY A 57 -9.25 0.72 14.84
C GLY A 57 -8.26 0.97 13.70
N TYR A 58 -8.64 1.72 12.66
CA TYR A 58 -7.70 2.13 11.61
C TYR A 58 -6.66 3.12 12.11
N ARG A 59 -7.05 4.05 12.98
CA ARG A 59 -6.12 5.00 13.62
C ARG A 59 -5.06 4.28 14.43
N GLU A 60 -5.45 3.28 15.20
CA GLU A 60 -4.51 2.43 15.95
C GLU A 60 -3.59 1.65 15.00
N ALA A 61 -4.14 1.01 13.98
CA ALA A 61 -3.38 0.21 13.02
C ALA A 61 -2.35 1.04 12.22
N TYR A 62 -2.71 2.25 11.80
CA TYR A 62 -1.80 3.17 11.13
C TYR A 62 -0.76 3.75 12.08
N SER A 63 -1.14 4.07 13.31
CA SER A 63 -0.21 4.54 14.34
C SER A 63 0.84 3.49 14.66
N ASP A 64 0.47 2.21 14.72
CA ASP A 64 1.45 1.12 14.89
C ASP A 64 2.42 1.01 13.71
N THR A 65 1.93 1.17 12.47
CA THR A 65 2.79 1.18 11.28
C THR A 65 3.80 2.34 11.31
N ILE A 66 3.37 3.52 11.74
CA ILE A 66 4.26 4.68 11.94
C ILE A 66 5.28 4.38 13.04
N SER A 67 4.86 3.78 14.16
CA SER A 67 5.77 3.37 15.24
C SER A 67 6.82 2.37 14.77
N MET A 68 6.44 1.37 13.95
CA MET A 68 7.39 0.44 13.34
C MET A 68 8.44 1.17 12.50
N ALA A 69 8.04 2.19 11.73
CA ALA A 69 8.96 2.98 10.94
C ALA A 69 9.98 3.73 11.83
N ASP A 70 9.54 4.28 12.96
CA ASP A 70 10.42 4.96 13.92
C ASP A 70 11.41 4.01 14.60
N GLU A 71 10.97 2.80 14.94
CA GLU A 71 11.83 1.73 15.45
C GLU A 71 12.94 1.39 14.43
N VAL A 72 12.57 1.18 13.16
CA VAL A 72 13.54 0.89 12.09
C VAL A 72 14.54 2.02 11.89
N ARG A 73 14.08 3.27 11.84
CA ARG A 73 14.97 4.45 11.73
C ARG A 73 15.96 4.50 12.89
N LYS A 74 15.49 4.26 14.10
CA LYS A 74 16.30 4.33 15.33
C LYS A 74 17.33 3.22 15.40
N GLU A 75 16.96 1.98 15.07
CA GLU A 75 17.84 0.83 15.24
C GLU A 75 18.86 0.67 14.11
N PHE A 76 18.46 0.94 12.87
CA PHE A 76 19.29 0.64 11.69
C PHE A 76 19.78 1.89 10.95
N GLY A 77 19.26 3.08 11.28
CA GLY A 77 19.61 4.31 10.57
C GLY A 77 19.17 4.32 9.10
N LEU A 78 18.23 3.45 8.71
CA LEU A 78 17.69 3.40 7.35
C LEU A 78 16.76 4.59 7.08
N GLY A 79 16.71 5.02 5.82
CA GLY A 79 15.63 5.90 5.35
C GLY A 79 14.33 5.10 5.27
N VAL A 80 13.27 5.57 5.93
CA VAL A 80 11.97 4.88 5.92
C VAL A 80 10.90 5.82 5.40
N GLY A 81 10.35 5.52 4.23
CA GLY A 81 9.07 6.06 3.78
C GLY A 81 7.93 5.22 4.37
N VAL A 82 6.77 5.85 4.59
CA VAL A 82 5.59 5.18 5.17
C VAL A 82 4.44 5.29 4.18
N VAL A 83 3.82 4.16 3.88
CA VAL A 83 2.68 4.04 2.97
C VAL A 83 1.48 3.57 3.78
N LEU A 84 0.44 4.40 3.84
CA LEU A 84 -0.79 4.14 4.61
C LEU A 84 -1.99 4.13 3.69
N GLY A 85 -2.90 3.20 3.91
CA GLY A 85 -4.08 3.01 3.10
C GLY A 85 -4.73 1.67 3.43
N PRO A 86 -6.06 1.55 3.32
CA PRO A 86 -6.74 0.31 3.60
C PRO A 86 -6.62 -0.64 2.40
N HIS A 87 -6.15 -1.85 2.67
CA HIS A 87 -5.99 -2.87 1.64
C HIS A 87 -7.36 -3.34 1.10
N PRO A 88 -7.53 -3.58 -0.22
CA PRO A 88 -8.82 -3.98 -0.79
C PRO A 88 -9.36 -5.32 -0.24
N VAL A 89 -8.45 -6.25 0.10
CA VAL A 89 -8.82 -7.50 0.78
C VAL A 89 -9.32 -7.27 2.22
N ALA A 90 -8.88 -6.20 2.90
CA ALA A 90 -9.44 -5.88 4.21
C ALA A 90 -10.91 -5.44 4.09
N TRP A 91 -11.20 -4.58 3.09
CA TRP A 91 -12.57 -4.20 2.75
C TRP A 91 -13.46 -5.40 2.45
N GLU A 92 -13.03 -6.28 1.54
CA GLU A 92 -13.83 -7.47 1.16
C GLU A 92 -14.11 -8.37 2.37
N LYS A 93 -13.12 -8.55 3.26
CA LYS A 93 -13.28 -9.36 4.48
C LYS A 93 -14.10 -8.71 5.59
N GLN A 94 -14.34 -7.39 5.54
CA GLN A 94 -15.22 -6.69 6.47
C GLN A 94 -16.71 -6.83 6.08
N ILE A 95 -17.00 -7.11 4.80
CA ILE A 95 -18.37 -7.21 4.27
C ILE A 95 -19.25 -8.21 5.05
N PRO A 96 -18.80 -9.42 5.40
CA PRO A 96 -19.65 -10.37 6.12
C PRO A 96 -20.12 -9.88 7.50
N GLU A 97 -19.35 -8.99 8.14
CA GLU A 97 -19.67 -8.46 9.47
C GLU A 97 -20.43 -7.12 9.39
N LEU A 98 -19.97 -6.20 8.54
CA LEU A 98 -20.49 -4.83 8.48
C LEU A 98 -21.55 -4.62 7.40
N GLY A 99 -21.59 -5.48 6.38
CA GLY A 99 -22.31 -5.24 5.13
C GLY A 99 -21.49 -4.41 4.14
N ILE A 100 -21.87 -4.46 2.85
CA ILE A 100 -21.09 -3.85 1.77
C ILE A 100 -21.07 -2.31 1.86
N GLU A 101 -22.18 -1.67 2.23
CA GLU A 101 -22.28 -0.22 2.39
C GLU A 101 -21.37 0.28 3.52
N ALA A 102 -21.53 -0.25 4.74
CA ALA A 102 -20.75 0.18 5.89
C ALA A 102 -19.25 -0.15 5.72
N SER A 103 -18.92 -1.28 5.08
CA SER A 103 -17.53 -1.60 4.75
C SER A 103 -16.95 -0.59 3.74
N SER A 104 -17.72 -0.21 2.72
CA SER A 104 -17.31 0.80 1.73
C SER A 104 -17.11 2.17 2.36
N GLU A 105 -18.03 2.61 3.23
CA GLU A 105 -17.91 3.88 3.96
C GLU A 105 -16.66 3.89 4.84
N LEU A 106 -16.47 2.84 5.66
CA LEU A 106 -15.28 2.70 6.50
C LEU A 106 -13.98 2.68 5.69
N HIS A 107 -13.98 2.05 4.52
CA HIS A 107 -12.82 2.03 3.63
C HIS A 107 -12.44 3.44 3.15
N LEU A 108 -13.41 4.26 2.76
CA LEU A 108 -13.18 5.64 2.34
C LEU A 108 -12.79 6.57 3.50
N GLU A 109 -13.35 6.34 4.69
CA GLU A 109 -12.92 7.04 5.91
C GLU A 109 -11.46 6.71 6.26
N ALA A 110 -11.05 5.44 6.15
CA ALA A 110 -9.66 5.03 6.35
C ALA A 110 -8.71 5.61 5.30
N VAL A 111 -9.14 5.75 4.03
CA VAL A 111 -8.40 6.49 2.99
C VAL A 111 -8.24 7.96 3.36
N SER A 112 -9.31 8.60 3.83
CA SER A 112 -9.27 10.00 4.29
C SER A 112 -8.29 10.17 5.45
N LEU A 113 -8.31 9.26 6.44
CA LEU A 113 -7.38 9.25 7.55
C LEU A 113 -5.92 9.06 7.10
N ALA A 114 -5.67 8.17 6.14
CA ALA A 114 -4.33 8.00 5.58
C ALA A 114 -3.83 9.30 4.91
N LEU A 115 -4.70 9.99 4.17
CA LEU A 115 -4.37 11.28 3.55
C LEU A 115 -4.09 12.38 4.60
N GLU A 116 -4.80 12.40 5.74
CA GLU A 116 -4.49 13.30 6.86
C GLU A 116 -3.10 13.04 7.47
N TYR A 117 -2.71 11.77 7.63
CA TYR A 117 -1.36 11.41 8.07
C TYR A 117 -0.29 11.83 7.06
N ILE A 118 -0.61 11.80 5.75
CA ILE A 118 0.31 12.25 4.70
C ILE A 118 0.45 13.77 4.70
N ASP A 119 -0.66 14.51 4.76
CA ASP A 119 -0.66 15.99 4.80
C ASP A 119 0.08 16.53 6.03
N SER A 120 -0.08 15.85 7.18
CA SER A 120 0.63 16.18 8.43
C SER A 120 2.10 15.73 8.47
N GLY A 121 2.58 15.03 7.43
CA GLY A 121 3.99 14.62 7.29
C GLY A 121 4.38 13.35 8.07
N HIS A 122 3.41 12.60 8.58
CA HIS A 122 3.65 11.31 9.26
C HIS A 122 3.73 10.13 8.27
N ALA A 123 3.14 10.28 7.08
CA ALA A 123 3.21 9.32 5.99
C ALA A 123 3.59 9.98 4.65
N HIS A 124 3.92 9.18 3.64
CA HIS A 124 4.53 9.66 2.39
C HIS A 124 3.73 9.28 1.13
N CYS A 125 2.92 8.22 1.18
CA CYS A 125 2.22 7.68 0.02
C CYS A 125 0.91 7.03 0.48
N LEU A 126 -0.13 7.14 -0.35
CA LEU A 126 -1.39 6.44 -0.14
C LEU A 126 -1.26 5.00 -0.66
N GLY A 127 -1.47 4.02 0.20
CA GLY A 127 -1.43 2.61 -0.19
C GLY A 127 -1.24 1.63 0.98
N GLU A 128 -1.39 0.33 0.74
CA GLU A 128 -1.77 -0.24 -0.55
C GLU A 128 -3.29 -0.17 -0.72
N VAL A 129 -3.76 0.45 -1.81
CA VAL A 129 -5.19 0.58 -2.15
C VAL A 129 -5.43 0.00 -3.53
N GLY A 130 -6.64 -0.45 -3.84
CA GLY A 130 -6.85 -1.09 -5.14
C GLY A 130 -8.10 -1.94 -5.20
N ARG A 131 -8.00 -3.09 -5.87
CA ARG A 131 -9.08 -4.08 -6.03
C ARG A 131 -8.61 -5.50 -5.72
N PRO A 132 -9.48 -6.42 -5.29
CA PRO A 132 -9.09 -7.80 -5.03
C PRO A 132 -8.44 -8.47 -6.25
N HIS A 133 -7.40 -9.28 -6.04
CA HIS A 133 -6.70 -9.98 -7.14
C HIS A 133 -7.23 -11.40 -7.42
N TYR A 134 -8.29 -11.81 -6.74
CA TYR A 134 -8.92 -13.12 -6.87
C TYR A 134 -10.36 -12.97 -7.36
N PRO A 135 -10.96 -14.03 -7.93
CA PRO A 135 -12.36 -14.00 -8.35
C PRO A 135 -13.27 -13.68 -7.16
N VAL A 136 -14.16 -12.71 -7.36
CA VAL A 136 -15.22 -12.29 -6.42
C VAL A 136 -16.54 -12.20 -7.17
N GLU A 137 -17.64 -12.12 -6.44
CA GLU A 137 -18.97 -11.86 -7.02
C GLU A 137 -19.00 -10.54 -7.79
N GLU A 138 -19.83 -10.46 -8.83
CA GLU A 138 -19.93 -9.30 -9.73
C GLU A 138 -20.20 -8.00 -8.97
N GLU A 139 -21.11 -8.04 -7.99
CA GLU A 139 -21.43 -6.90 -7.12
C GLU A 139 -20.21 -6.38 -6.33
N ILE A 140 -19.38 -7.30 -5.81
CA ILE A 140 -18.14 -6.94 -5.09
C ILE A 140 -17.14 -6.34 -6.07
N TRP A 141 -17.03 -6.90 -7.28
CA TRP A 141 -16.13 -6.37 -8.30
C TRP A 141 -16.53 -4.95 -8.73
N GLU A 142 -17.81 -4.71 -9.04
CA GLU A 142 -18.31 -3.39 -9.39
C GLU A 142 -18.04 -2.38 -8.28
N ARG A 143 -18.38 -2.73 -7.03
CA ARG A 143 -18.13 -1.85 -5.89
C ARG A 143 -16.65 -1.57 -5.65
N ALA A 144 -15.76 -2.54 -5.86
CA ALA A 144 -14.32 -2.33 -5.76
C ALA A 144 -13.80 -1.32 -6.80
N ASN A 145 -14.36 -1.32 -8.01
CA ASN A 145 -13.99 -0.36 -9.05
C ASN A 145 -14.53 1.04 -8.75
N ASP A 146 -15.75 1.16 -8.21
CA ASP A 146 -16.30 2.44 -7.75
C ASP A 146 -15.44 3.04 -6.63
N LEU A 147 -15.09 2.23 -5.63
CA LEU A 147 -14.18 2.63 -4.55
C LEU A 147 -12.82 3.07 -5.09
N LEU A 148 -12.21 2.28 -5.98
CA LEU A 148 -10.92 2.64 -6.57
C LEU A 148 -10.99 3.98 -7.32
N LEU A 149 -12.07 4.24 -8.07
CA LEU A 149 -12.26 5.52 -8.75
C LEU A 149 -12.29 6.69 -7.75
N GLU A 150 -13.03 6.54 -6.65
CA GLU A 150 -13.15 7.56 -5.61
C GLU A 150 -11.81 7.78 -4.88
N ILE A 151 -11.11 6.71 -4.51
CA ILE A 151 -9.79 6.75 -3.89
C ILE A 151 -8.78 7.51 -4.76
N LEU A 152 -8.75 7.22 -6.06
CA LEU A 152 -7.88 7.91 -7.00
C LEU A 152 -8.25 9.40 -7.12
N SER A 153 -9.54 9.74 -7.07
CA SER A 153 -10.02 11.12 -7.08
C SER A 153 -9.59 11.88 -5.82
N MET A 154 -9.68 11.25 -4.64
CA MET A 154 -9.19 11.80 -3.37
C MET A 154 -7.67 12.01 -3.38
N ALA A 155 -6.92 11.03 -3.89
CA ALA A 155 -5.47 11.12 -4.02
C ALA A 155 -5.04 12.23 -4.99
N SER A 156 -5.74 12.36 -6.13
CA SER A 156 -5.56 13.44 -7.11
C SER A 156 -5.78 14.81 -6.48
N SER A 157 -6.89 14.97 -5.74
CA SER A 157 -7.25 16.21 -5.03
C SER A 157 -6.21 16.60 -3.98
N SER A 158 -5.65 15.60 -3.29
CA SER A 158 -4.60 15.77 -2.26
C SER A 158 -3.19 15.87 -2.85
N ARG A 159 -3.03 15.67 -4.17
CA ARG A 159 -1.73 15.60 -4.87
C ARG A 159 -0.78 14.54 -4.29
N THR A 160 -1.34 13.43 -3.84
CA THR A 160 -0.65 12.34 -3.16
C THR A 160 -0.37 11.18 -4.13
N SER A 161 0.85 10.64 -4.12
CA SER A 161 1.17 9.42 -4.87
C SER A 161 0.41 8.21 -4.33
N VAL A 162 0.11 7.26 -5.22
CA VAL A 162 -0.64 6.05 -4.89
C VAL A 162 0.18 4.81 -5.22
N GLN A 163 0.18 3.84 -4.29
CA GLN A 163 0.67 2.48 -4.49
C GLN A 163 -0.52 1.54 -4.63
N LEU A 164 -0.62 0.89 -5.79
CA LEU A 164 -1.80 0.12 -6.19
C LEU A 164 -1.64 -1.38 -5.97
N HIS A 165 -2.66 -1.97 -5.34
CA HIS A 165 -2.90 -3.42 -5.30
C HIS A 165 -3.86 -3.82 -6.42
N VAL A 166 -3.38 -4.50 -7.44
CA VAL A 166 -4.21 -4.87 -8.61
C VAL A 166 -3.95 -6.31 -9.01
N GLU A 167 -4.88 -6.90 -9.74
CA GLU A 167 -4.77 -8.27 -10.24
C GLU A 167 -3.78 -8.39 -11.39
N GLU A 168 -3.17 -9.57 -11.51
CA GLU A 168 -2.25 -9.89 -12.60
C GLU A 168 -3.03 -10.39 -13.84
N ASN A 169 -3.62 -9.47 -14.61
CA ASN A 169 -4.23 -9.76 -15.93
C ASN A 169 -3.61 -8.94 -17.08
N ASP A 170 -2.32 -8.61 -16.96
CA ASP A 170 -1.49 -7.96 -17.99
C ASP A 170 -2.15 -6.72 -18.65
N GLU A 171 -2.22 -6.66 -19.98
CA GLU A 171 -2.67 -5.51 -20.77
C GLU A 171 -4.10 -5.04 -20.44
N LYS A 172 -4.98 -5.96 -20.05
CA LYS A 172 -6.37 -5.64 -19.73
C LYS A 172 -6.43 -4.79 -18.46
N THR A 173 -5.75 -5.22 -17.39
CA THR A 173 -5.65 -4.46 -16.14
C THR A 173 -5.05 -3.08 -16.38
N TYR A 174 -3.96 -2.98 -17.15
CA TYR A 174 -3.34 -1.69 -17.44
C TYR A 174 -4.27 -0.73 -18.18
N SER A 175 -5.06 -1.25 -19.13
CA SER A 175 -6.01 -0.44 -19.91
C SER A 175 -7.16 0.09 -19.04
N GLU A 176 -7.72 -0.76 -18.17
CA GLU A 176 -8.76 -0.37 -17.22
C GLU A 176 -8.26 0.67 -16.20
N LEU A 177 -7.08 0.43 -15.62
CA LEU A 177 -6.46 1.35 -14.66
C LEU A 177 -6.16 2.71 -15.30
N SER A 178 -5.67 2.72 -16.54
CA SER A 178 -5.44 3.96 -17.30
C SER A 178 -6.73 4.78 -17.43
N GLN A 179 -7.85 4.12 -17.74
CA GLN A 179 -9.15 4.78 -17.84
C GLN A 179 -9.64 5.32 -16.50
N LEU A 180 -9.47 4.57 -15.41
CA LEU A 180 -9.80 5.02 -14.05
C LEU A 180 -8.94 6.23 -13.64
N CYS A 181 -7.65 6.23 -13.94
CA CYS A 181 -6.75 7.35 -13.67
C CYS A 181 -7.18 8.62 -14.40
N ILE A 182 -7.50 8.52 -15.70
CA ILE A 182 -7.98 9.68 -16.47
C ILE A 182 -9.27 10.23 -15.87
N THR A 183 -10.19 9.33 -15.51
CA THR A 183 -11.52 9.71 -14.98
C THR A 183 -11.42 10.36 -13.60
N SER A 184 -10.48 9.91 -12.76
CA SER A 184 -10.19 10.49 -11.44
C SER A 184 -9.35 11.76 -11.47
N GLY A 185 -8.99 12.25 -12.67
CA GLY A 185 -8.19 13.47 -12.84
C GLY A 185 -6.68 13.27 -12.60
N ILE A 186 -6.21 12.02 -12.45
CA ILE A 186 -4.78 11.71 -12.41
C ILE A 186 -4.21 11.85 -13.82
N SER A 187 -3.28 12.80 -14.00
CA SER A 187 -2.63 12.99 -15.29
C SER A 187 -1.59 11.90 -15.56
N LEU A 188 -1.81 11.13 -16.63
CA LEU A 188 -0.88 10.07 -17.08
C LEU A 188 0.41 10.61 -17.72
N ARG A 189 0.49 11.92 -17.98
CA ARG A 189 1.70 12.59 -18.47
C ARG A 189 2.11 13.63 -17.44
N GLY A 190 3.33 13.52 -16.91
CA GLY A 190 3.89 14.59 -16.09
C GLY A 190 3.85 15.90 -16.86
N GLN A 191 3.04 16.85 -16.38
CA GLN A 191 3.09 18.19 -16.92
C GLN A 191 4.47 18.79 -16.60
N SER A 192 5.14 19.29 -17.64
CA SER A 192 6.43 19.95 -17.53
C SER A 192 6.36 21.04 -16.45
N GLY A 193 7.06 20.84 -15.33
CA GLY A 193 7.15 21.80 -14.23
C GLY A 193 6.48 21.39 -12.90
N THR A 194 5.68 20.31 -12.88
CA THR A 194 5.09 19.74 -11.65
C THR A 194 5.48 18.28 -11.53
N LEU A 195 5.94 17.84 -10.34
CA LEU A 195 6.20 16.43 -10.07
C LEU A 195 4.94 15.62 -10.41
N PRO A 196 4.97 14.68 -11.37
CA PRO A 196 3.82 13.82 -11.64
C PRO A 196 3.46 13.03 -10.38
N LEU A 197 2.16 12.78 -10.19
CA LEU A 197 1.70 11.69 -9.33
C LEU A 197 2.41 10.42 -9.83
N ARG A 198 3.35 9.89 -9.04
CA ARG A 198 4.03 8.64 -9.39
C ARG A 198 3.17 7.49 -8.89
N MET A 199 2.53 6.78 -9.81
CA MET A 199 2.05 5.44 -9.53
C MET A 199 3.25 4.52 -9.42
N LEU A 200 3.46 3.95 -8.23
CA LEU A 200 4.37 2.84 -8.03
C LEU A 200 3.50 1.58 -8.07
N ALA A 201 3.40 0.93 -9.23
CA ALA A 201 2.94 -0.44 -9.27
C ALA A 201 4.05 -1.31 -8.65
N PRO A 202 3.74 -2.25 -7.74
CA PRO A 202 4.73 -3.22 -7.31
C PRO A 202 5.22 -3.97 -8.54
N ILE A 203 6.51 -3.83 -8.85
CA ILE A 203 7.17 -4.76 -9.77
C ILE A 203 7.25 -6.06 -8.96
N SER A 204 6.36 -7.01 -9.24
CA SER A 204 6.51 -8.39 -8.80
C SER A 204 7.81 -8.94 -9.40
N LEU A 205 8.92 -8.73 -8.69
CA LEU A 205 10.16 -9.46 -8.94
C LEU A 205 9.89 -10.88 -8.46
N THR A 206 9.55 -11.76 -9.40
CA THR A 206 9.51 -13.21 -9.20
C THR A 206 10.94 -13.72 -8.92
N ALA A 207 11.44 -13.43 -7.72
CA ALA A 207 12.49 -14.20 -7.09
C ALA A 207 11.79 -15.32 -6.32
N TYR A 208 11.87 -16.53 -6.89
CA TYR A 208 11.48 -17.82 -6.33
C TYR A 208 11.35 -17.83 -4.79
N GLN A 209 10.16 -17.49 -4.27
CA GLN A 209 9.79 -17.73 -2.88
C GLN A 209 9.12 -19.10 -2.79
N PRO A 210 9.63 -20.05 -1.99
CA PRO A 210 8.90 -21.27 -1.71
C PRO A 210 7.64 -20.89 -0.93
N GLN A 211 6.48 -21.01 -1.59
CA GLN A 211 5.12 -21.07 -1.04
C GLN A 211 4.97 -20.62 0.43
N LEU A 212 5.03 -19.31 0.69
CA LEU A 212 4.32 -18.77 1.84
C LEU A 212 2.87 -18.63 1.42
N THR A 213 2.02 -19.42 2.07
CA THR A 213 0.58 -19.50 1.85
C THR A 213 -0.08 -18.17 2.14
N TRP A 214 -0.21 -17.33 1.11
CA TRP A 214 -1.22 -16.28 1.06
C TRP A 214 -2.60 -16.94 1.04
N ALA A 215 -3.35 -16.76 2.13
CA ALA A 215 -4.80 -16.99 2.27
C ALA A 215 -5.45 -17.89 1.19
N LYS A 216 -5.12 -19.18 1.21
CA LYS A 216 -5.98 -20.24 0.69
C LYS A 216 -6.26 -21.18 1.84
N GLY A 217 -7.44 -21.05 2.44
CA GLY A 217 -7.96 -21.97 3.44
C GLY A 217 -8.36 -21.28 4.73
N ALA A 218 -9.61 -21.54 5.13
CA ALA A 218 -10.11 -21.44 6.49
C ALA A 218 -9.25 -22.23 7.49
#